data_AF-A0A7Y8AEZ1-F1
#
_entry.id   AF-A0A7Y8AEZ1-F1
#
_cell.length_a   1.000
_cell.length_b   1.000
_cell.length_c   1.000
_cell.angle_alpha   90.00
_cell.angle_beta   90.00
_cell.angle_gamma   90.00
#
_symmetry.space_group_name_H-M   'P 1'
#
loop_
_entity.id
_entity.type
_entity.pdbx_description
1 polymer ?
#
loop_
_entity_poly.entity_id
_entity_poly.type
_entity_poly.pdbx_seq_one_letter_code
_entity_poly.pdbx_strand_id
1 'polypeptide(L)'
;MNVEALKEKTLTLRAVIDALKASDPAVEKLRVELELLMTRAEREQIHRPMEWRDIPGRYLFTEEGLQQYAELEHAFAEFRIELIGGESPTLRKLKEKMGERPKSEPTSGRLN
;
A
#
# COMPACT_ATOMS: atom_id res chain seq x y z
N MET A 1 8.56 10.99 -9.28
CA MET A 1 8.41 10.71 -7.84
C MET A 1 7.90 11.96 -7.17
N ASN A 2 6.77 11.88 -6.49
CA ASN A 2 6.24 12.98 -5.70
C ASN A 2 6.54 12.70 -4.22
N VAL A 3 7.39 13.54 -3.61
CA VAL A 3 7.84 13.35 -2.22
C VAL A 3 6.70 13.59 -1.22
N GLU A 4 5.80 14.53 -1.51
CA GLU A 4 4.60 14.78 -0.70
C GLU A 4 3.65 13.58 -0.77
N ALA A 5 3.38 13.07 -1.97
CA ALA A 5 2.55 11.88 -2.14
C ALA A 5 3.17 10.66 -1.44
N LEU A 6 4.49 10.47 -1.55
CA LEU A 6 5.20 9.40 -0.86
C LEU A 6 5.00 9.49 0.67
N LYS A 7 5.11 10.69 1.24
CA LYS A 7 4.85 10.92 2.67
C LYS A 7 3.42 10.59 3.06
N GLU A 8 2.42 11.03 2.29
CA GLU A 8 1.01 10.69 2.54
C GLU A 8 0.78 9.17 2.50
N LYS A 9 1.27 8.48 1.47
CA LYS A 9 1.15 7.02 1.36
C LYS A 9 1.86 6.29 2.50
N THR A 10 3.00 6.82 2.95
CA THR A 10 3.74 6.29 4.10
C THR A 10 2.90 6.38 5.38
N LEU A 11 2.25 7.52 5.63
CA LEU A 11 1.39 7.69 6.79
C LEU A 11 0.16 6.78 6.76
N THR A 12 -0.46 6.60 5.58
CA THR A 12 -1.55 5.63 5.41
C THR A 12 -1.07 4.21 5.71
N LEU A 13 0.08 3.80 5.16
CA LEU A 13 0.66 2.48 5.42
C LEU A 13 0.97 2.29 6.91
N ARG A 14 1.51 3.31 7.58
CA ARG A 14 1.76 3.30 9.04
C ARG A 14 0.48 3.01 9.81
N ALA A 15 -0.60 3.73 9.51
CA ALA A 15 -1.87 3.57 10.21
C ALA A 15 -2.44 2.15 10.05
N VAL A 16 -2.37 1.58 8.85
CA VAL A 16 -2.84 0.21 8.59
C VAL A 16 -1.98 -0.83 9.31
N ILE A 17 -0.66 -0.67 9.27
CA ILE A 17 0.28 -1.54 10.01
C ILE A 17 0.02 -1.45 11.52
N ASP A 18 -0.14 -0.24 12.06
CA ASP A 18 -0.37 -0.04 13.50
C ASP A 18 -1.70 -0.64 13.98
N ALA A 19 -2.72 -0.67 13.14
CA ALA A 19 -3.99 -1.33 13.44
C ALA A 19 -3.88 -2.87 13.45
N LEU A 20 -2.99 -3.44 12.64
CA LEU A 20 -2.88 -4.88 12.43
C LEU A 20 -1.71 -5.53 13.21
N LYS A 21 -0.67 -4.78 13.57
CA LYS A 21 0.54 -5.29 14.25
C LYS A 21 0.26 -5.96 15.60
N ALA A 22 -0.82 -5.57 16.27
CA ALA A 22 -1.22 -6.17 17.54
C ALA A 22 -1.85 -7.56 17.36
N SER A 23 -2.40 -7.82 16.16
CA SER A 23 -3.10 -9.05 15.82
C SER A 23 -2.20 -10.05 15.08
N ASP A 24 -1.27 -9.55 14.26
CA ASP A 24 -0.41 -10.40 13.42
C ASP A 24 1.08 -10.04 13.59
N PRO A 25 1.93 -10.97 14.08
CA PRO A 25 3.36 -10.74 14.21
C PRO A 25 4.08 -10.56 12.87
N ALA A 26 3.55 -11.06 11.75
CA ALA A 26 4.13 -10.82 10.43
C ALA A 26 3.95 -9.36 10.00
N VAL A 27 2.87 -8.70 10.41
CA VAL A 27 2.67 -7.26 10.20
C VAL A 27 3.67 -6.45 11.02
N GLU A 28 3.95 -6.88 12.26
CA GLU A 28 4.99 -6.25 13.08
C GLU A 28 6.39 -6.40 12.44
N LYS A 29 6.73 -7.58 11.88
CA LYS A 29 7.97 -7.75 11.10
C LYS A 29 8.02 -6.79 9.91
N LEU A 30 6.92 -6.66 9.17
CA LEU A 30 6.81 -5.71 8.05
C LEU A 30 7.06 -4.28 8.53
N ARG A 31 6.53 -3.89 9.70
CA ARG A 31 6.80 -2.58 10.31
C ARG A 31 8.29 -2.37 10.52
N VAL A 32 8.97 -3.31 11.17
CA VAL A 32 10.39 -3.19 11.51
C VAL A 32 11.27 -3.08 10.26
N GLU A 33 11.00 -3.89 9.23
CA GLU A 33 11.69 -3.85 7.94
C GLU A 33 11.49 -2.51 7.21
N LEU A 34 10.28 -1.97 7.27
CA LEU A 34 9.94 -0.71 6.60
C LEU A 34 10.23 0.53 7.45
N GLU A 35 10.44 0.40 8.75
CA GLU A 35 10.58 1.52 9.71
C GLU A 35 11.60 2.56 9.24
N LEU A 36 12.77 2.10 8.76
CA LEU A 36 13.82 2.98 8.25
C LEU A 36 13.37 3.73 6.98
N LEU A 37 12.71 3.04 6.06
CA LEU A 37 12.20 3.62 4.82
C LEU A 37 11.07 4.61 5.09
N MET A 38 10.13 4.23 5.94
CA MET A 38 9.00 5.06 6.34
C MET A 38 9.47 6.32 7.05
N THR A 39 10.41 6.20 7.99
CA THR A 39 10.99 7.37 8.67
C THR A 39 11.69 8.32 7.69
N ARG A 40 12.40 7.78 6.69
CA ARG A 40 13.04 8.60 5.65
C ARG A 40 12.02 9.27 4.74
N ALA A 41 10.96 8.56 4.37
CA ALA A 41 9.87 9.10 3.56
C ALA A 41 9.09 10.20 4.29
N GLU A 42 8.78 10.01 5.57
CA GLU A 42 8.11 10.99 6.44
C GLU A 42 8.93 12.27 6.60
N ARG A 43 10.25 12.13 6.67
CA ARG A 43 11.21 13.25 6.74
C ARG A 43 11.58 13.82 5.37
N GLU A 44 10.94 13.33 4.30
CA GLU A 44 11.16 13.80 2.93
C GLU A 44 12.61 13.61 2.46
N GLN A 45 13.33 12.64 3.04
CA GLN A 45 14.75 12.36 2.78
C GLN A 45 14.97 11.39 1.60
N ILE A 46 13.90 10.85 1.04
CA ILE A 46 13.94 10.02 -0.17
C ILE A 46 13.78 10.95 -1.37
N HIS A 47 14.91 11.34 -1.96
CA HIS A 47 14.95 12.24 -3.11
C HIS A 47 15.18 11.52 -4.44
N ARG A 48 15.49 10.22 -4.40
CA ARG A 48 15.71 9.40 -5.59
C ARG A 48 14.80 8.16 -5.57
N PRO A 49 14.24 7.79 -6.74
CA PRO A 49 13.54 6.52 -6.90
C PRO A 49 14.41 5.33 -6.49
N MET A 50 13.80 4.33 -5.88
CA MET A 50 14.43 3.05 -5.56
C MET A 50 14.05 1.97 -6.58
N GLU A 51 14.87 0.93 -6.70
CA GLU A 51 14.50 -0.23 -7.52
C GLU A 51 13.48 -1.10 -6.78
N TRP A 52 12.59 -1.76 -7.54
CA TRP A 52 11.57 -2.66 -6.98
C TRP A 52 12.19 -3.75 -6.08
N ARG A 53 13.41 -4.18 -6.39
CA ARG A 53 14.15 -5.22 -5.68
C ARG A 53 14.74 -4.75 -4.35
N ASP A 54 14.92 -3.45 -4.18
CA ASP A 54 15.52 -2.86 -2.98
C ASP A 54 14.48 -2.56 -1.90
N ILE A 55 13.18 -2.78 -2.17
CA ILE A 55 12.11 -2.53 -1.21
C ILE A 55 11.82 -3.81 -0.40
N PRO A 56 12.20 -3.87 0.89
CA PRO A 56 11.99 -5.02 1.75
C PRO A 56 10.49 -5.27 2.01
N GLY A 57 10.17 -6.45 2.56
CA GLY A 57 8.81 -6.80 2.97
C GLY A 57 7.91 -7.40 1.88
N ARG A 58 8.34 -7.50 0.60
CA ARG A 58 7.52 -8.18 -0.44
C ARG A 58 7.26 -9.64 -0.06
N TYR A 59 8.29 -10.29 0.45
CA TYR A 59 8.27 -11.71 0.75
C TYR A 59 7.27 -12.03 1.86
N LEU A 60 7.05 -11.12 2.82
CA LEU A 60 6.08 -11.30 3.91
C LEU A 60 4.64 -11.44 3.39
N PHE A 61 4.27 -10.82 2.27
CA PHE A 61 2.95 -10.99 1.67
C PHE A 61 2.71 -12.39 1.13
N THR A 62 3.75 -13.00 0.56
CA THR A 62 3.69 -14.34 -0.04
C THR A 62 4.01 -15.46 0.94
N GLU A 63 4.94 -15.24 1.88
CA GLU A 63 5.43 -16.26 2.81
C GLU A 63 4.63 -16.29 4.11
N GLU A 64 4.32 -15.12 4.69
CA GLU A 64 3.54 -15.03 5.94
C GLU A 64 2.05 -14.78 5.67
N GLY A 65 1.64 -14.70 4.40
CA GLY A 65 0.23 -14.57 4.03
C GLY A 65 -0.38 -13.19 4.27
N LEU A 66 0.40 -12.12 4.34
CA LEU A 66 -0.13 -10.75 4.53
C LEU A 66 -1.04 -10.29 3.37
N GLN A 67 -1.01 -10.97 2.22
CA GLN A 67 -1.94 -10.75 1.10
C GLN A 67 -3.43 -10.97 1.48
N GLN A 68 -3.72 -11.61 2.61
CA GLN A 68 -5.09 -11.70 3.14
C GLN A 68 -5.65 -10.32 3.54
N TYR A 69 -4.78 -9.36 3.87
CA TYR A 69 -5.15 -8.01 4.26
C TYR A 69 -5.14 -7.09 3.05
N ALA A 70 -6.27 -7.00 2.34
CA ALA A 70 -6.40 -6.19 1.13
C ALA A 70 -6.03 -4.71 1.35
N GLU A 71 -6.37 -4.13 2.51
CA GLU A 71 -6.00 -2.74 2.84
C GLU A 71 -4.49 -2.57 3.04
N LEU A 72 -3.83 -3.55 3.67
CA LEU A 72 -2.39 -3.53 3.88
C LEU A 72 -1.64 -3.70 2.56
N GLU A 73 -2.07 -4.65 1.73
CA GLU A 73 -1.51 -4.88 0.40
C GLU A 73 -1.65 -3.63 -0.47
N HIS A 74 -2.84 -3.02 -0.47
CA HIS A 74 -3.09 -1.79 -1.22
C HIS A 74 -2.19 -0.66 -0.74
N ALA A 75 -2.18 -0.36 0.57
CA ALA A 75 -1.36 0.72 1.12
C ALA A 75 0.14 0.51 0.84
N PHE A 76 0.60 -0.74 0.89
CA PHE A 76 1.98 -1.09 0.60
C PHE A 76 2.32 -0.96 -0.89
N ALA A 77 1.41 -1.37 -1.78
CA ALA A 77 1.55 -1.18 -3.21
C ALA A 77 1.64 0.31 -3.56
N GLU A 78 0.76 1.14 -3.00
CA GLU A 78 0.78 2.61 -3.19
C GLU A 78 2.11 3.22 -2.78
N PHE A 79 2.57 2.90 -1.58
CA PHE A 79 3.84 3.35 -1.06
C PHE A 79 5.01 2.93 -1.97
N ARG A 80 5.01 1.69 -2.44
CA ARG A 80 6.01 1.18 -3.38
C ARG A 80 6.03 1.94 -4.70
N ILE A 81 4.87 2.20 -5.26
CA ILE A 81 4.74 2.87 -6.55
C ILE A 81 5.37 4.27 -6.49
N GLU A 82 5.12 5.01 -5.41
CA GLU A 82 5.76 6.32 -5.25
C GLU A 82 7.26 6.19 -5.00
N LEU A 83 7.69 5.20 -4.21
CA LEU A 83 9.10 4.90 -3.94
C LEU A 83 9.92 4.61 -5.20
N ILE A 84 9.36 3.89 -6.18
CA ILE A 84 10.09 3.52 -7.41
C ILE A 84 10.08 4.60 -8.49
N GLY A 85 9.49 5.77 -8.22
CA GLY A 85 9.47 6.87 -9.18
C GLY A 85 8.11 7.46 -9.46
N GLY A 86 7.05 6.91 -8.89
CA GLY A 86 5.67 7.38 -9.10
C GLY A 86 4.82 6.41 -9.89
N GLU A 87 3.51 6.64 -9.85
CA GLU A 87 2.52 5.92 -10.65
C GLU A 87 2.86 5.94 -12.15
N SER A 88 3.40 4.82 -12.64
CA SER A 88 3.49 4.56 -14.07
C SER A 88 2.08 4.72 -14.67
N PRO A 89 1.93 5.29 -15.88
CA PRO A 89 0.65 5.40 -16.58
C PRO A 89 -0.15 4.09 -16.61
N THR A 90 0.55 2.95 -16.51
CA THR A 90 -0.03 1.60 -16.46
C THR A 90 -0.73 1.28 -15.13
N LEU A 91 -0.21 1.77 -14.00
CA LEU A 91 -0.80 1.56 -12.68
C LEU A 91 -2.04 2.42 -12.45
N ARG A 92 -2.03 3.66 -12.96
CA ARG A 92 -3.21 4.53 -12.96
C ARG A 92 -4.40 3.87 -13.66
N LYS A 93 -4.15 3.25 -14.82
CA LYS A 93 -5.15 2.46 -15.56
C LYS A 93 -5.56 1.17 -14.84
N LEU A 94 -4.67 0.57 -14.04
CA LEU A 94 -5.00 -0.63 -13.26
C LEU A 94 -5.91 -0.29 -12.07
N LYS A 95 -5.67 0.85 -11.40
CA LYS A 95 -6.56 1.35 -10.34
C LYS A 95 -7.94 1.75 -10.85
N GLU A 96 -8.01 2.40 -12.02
CA GLU A 96 -9.29 2.67 -12.68
C GLU A 96 -10.07 1.36 -12.91
N LYS A 97 -9.37 0.25 -13.19
CA LYS A 97 -10.00 -1.07 -13.35
C LYS A 97 -10.27 -1.81 -12.04
N MET A 98 -9.51 -1.56 -10.97
CA MET A 98 -9.66 -2.23 -9.66
C MET A 98 -10.60 -1.47 -8.69
N GLY A 99 -10.88 -0.19 -8.97
CA GLY A 99 -11.82 0.66 -8.23
C GLY A 99 -13.29 0.45 -8.57
N GLU A 100 -13.63 -0.33 -9.60
CA GLU A 100 -15.00 -0.75 -9.88
C GLU A 100 -15.28 -2.13 -9.26
N ARG A 101 -15.33 -2.22 -7.93
CA ARG A 101 -16.35 -3.09 -7.34
C ARG A 101 -17.63 -2.26 -7.36
N PRO A 102 -18.62 -2.54 -8.24
CA PRO A 102 -19.91 -1.91 -8.10
C PRO A 102 -20.41 -2.26 -6.70
N LYS A 103 -20.62 -1.21 -5.91
CA LYS A 103 -21.35 -1.20 -4.65
C LYS A 103 -22.62 -2.02 -4.84
N SER A 104 -22.62 -3.23 -4.30
CA SER A 104 -23.85 -3.98 -4.08
C SER A 104 -24.69 -3.19 -3.08
N GLU A 105 -25.81 -2.62 -3.54
CA GLU A 105 -26.93 -2.23 -2.68
C GLU A 105 -28.21 -2.01 -3.52
N PRO A 106 -29.42 -2.03 -2.93
CA PRO A 106 -30.33 -3.16 -3.10
C PRO A 106 -31.74 -2.75 -3.58
N THR A 107 -32.61 -3.75 -3.73
CA THR A 107 -34.09 -3.68 -3.66
C THR A 107 -34.89 -3.00 -4.79
N SER A 108 -35.73 -3.86 -5.38
CA SER A 108 -37.18 -3.68 -5.54
C SER A 108 -37.72 -2.85 -6.72
N GLY A 109 -38.50 -3.54 -7.55
CA GLY A 109 -39.74 -2.99 -8.10
C GLY A 109 -39.68 -2.44 -9.51
N ARG A 110 -40.09 -3.26 -10.49
CA ARG A 110 -41.14 -2.81 -11.42
C ARG A 110 -41.88 -3.97 -12.07
N LEU A 111 -43.18 -3.97 -11.79
CA LEU A 111 -44.26 -4.58 -12.56
C LEU A 111 -44.10 -4.34 -14.06
N ASN A 112 -44.38 -5.38 -14.85
CA ASN A 112 -45.32 -5.35 -15.97
C ASN A 112 -45.81 -6.77 -16.25
#